data_AF-A0A382LLJ4-F1
#
_entry.id   AF-A0A382LLJ4-F1
#
_cell.length_a   1.000
_cell.length_b   1.000
_cell.length_c   1.000
_cell.angle_alpha   90.00
_cell.angle_beta   90.00
_cell.angle_gamma   90.00
#
_symmetry.space_group_name_H-M   'P 1'
#
loop_
_entity.id
_entity.type
_entity.pdbx_description
1 polymer ?
#
loop_
_entity_poly.entity_id
_entity_poly.type
_entity_poly.pdbx_seq_one_letter_code
_entity_poly.pdbx_strand_id
1 'polypeptide(L)'
;TPCNVHLTRIADKVKEGIRDAQGVPFMFGTITISDGISMGTEGMKGSLVSREVIADSIETVCFTESMDGLAVVAACDKNMPGAMMSMARLNIPSIFVYGGAILPGNYAGKDINVQDMYEAVGAFSTRQISLEELIAMERVACPGEGACSGMFTANTMASAIEAMGMSIPGAASIPAVDPRNLDVAHEAGKHLYYMLENGIKPRDIMTRKAFENGIRLVLAMGGSTNAVLHLLAIAREAEVELTIDDFDILSRETPYLTDLRPGGNYVMSDVDRSGGVQVVLKELLDAGMLHGDAKAINGKTLEENLSDVHTKPDERVIFSVHNAKSSTGGLAILKGNLAPEGAVIKVAGTKIEKHEGPARVFDGERSAFEAVTGGLIKDGDVVVIRYEGPKGGPGMQE
;
A
#
# COMPACT_ATOMS: atom_id res chain seq x y z
N THR A 1 12.98 5.44 10.85
CA THR A 1 12.82 5.54 9.38
C THR A 1 12.00 6.76 9.04
N PRO A 2 12.28 7.47 7.93
CA PRO A 2 11.50 8.61 7.48
C PRO A 2 9.99 8.35 7.42
N CYS A 3 9.59 7.11 7.12
CA CYS A 3 8.20 6.69 7.08
C CYS A 3 7.43 6.94 8.39
N ASN A 4 8.12 6.86 9.54
CA ASN A 4 7.47 6.78 10.84
C ASN A 4 7.86 7.91 11.81
N VAL A 5 8.82 8.77 11.45
CA VAL A 5 9.42 9.76 12.38
C VAL A 5 8.41 10.80 12.86
N HIS A 6 7.36 11.05 12.07
CA HIS A 6 6.36 12.09 12.30
C HIS A 6 5.06 11.55 12.91
N LEU A 7 4.89 10.23 13.04
CA LEU A 7 3.63 9.64 13.47
C LEU A 7 3.23 10.05 14.89
N THR A 8 4.18 10.35 15.78
CA THR A 8 3.87 10.91 17.12
C THR A 8 3.08 12.21 17.00
N ARG A 9 3.48 13.10 16.09
CA ARG A 9 2.79 14.39 15.88
C ARG A 9 1.36 14.19 15.36
N ILE A 10 1.16 13.21 14.48
CA ILE A 10 -0.16 12.83 13.96
C ILE A 10 -1.00 12.20 15.08
N ALA A 11 -0.43 11.26 15.84
CA ALA A 11 -1.11 10.60 16.94
C ALA A 11 -1.50 11.57 18.07
N ASP A 12 -0.68 12.59 18.35
CA ASP A 12 -1.06 13.66 19.26
C ASP A 12 -2.30 14.44 18.77
N LYS A 13 -2.42 14.68 17.46
CA LYS A 13 -3.63 15.29 16.88
C LYS A 13 -4.86 14.38 16.93
N VAL A 14 -4.69 13.07 16.74
CA VAL A 14 -5.76 12.10 17.00
C VAL A 14 -6.23 12.19 18.46
N LYS A 15 -5.32 12.28 19.43
CA LYS A 15 -5.68 12.43 20.85
C LYS A 15 -6.44 13.72 21.13
N GLU A 16 -6.04 14.83 20.53
CA GLU A 16 -6.78 16.08 20.62
C GLU A 16 -8.21 15.90 20.10
N GLY A 17 -8.36 15.32 18.90
CA GLY A 17 -9.67 15.03 18.32
C GLY A 17 -10.55 14.11 19.18
N ILE A 18 -9.97 13.07 19.79
CA ILE A 18 -10.70 12.17 20.69
C ILE A 18 -11.17 12.91 21.94
N ARG A 19 -10.35 13.80 22.53
CA ARG A 19 -10.76 14.60 23.70
C ARG A 19 -11.87 15.58 23.36
N ASP A 20 -11.78 16.23 22.20
CA ASP A 20 -12.81 17.16 21.73
C ASP A 20 -14.15 16.43 21.47
N ALA A 21 -14.08 15.16 21.08
CA ALA A 21 -15.23 14.25 20.98
C ALA A 21 -15.62 13.59 22.31
N GLN A 22 -15.17 14.10 23.46
CA GLN A 22 -15.50 13.63 24.81
C GLN A 22 -14.96 12.22 25.18
N GLY A 23 -14.00 11.70 24.42
CA GLY A 23 -13.28 10.47 24.73
C GLY A 23 -12.06 10.68 25.63
N VAL A 24 -11.54 9.58 26.20
CA VAL A 24 -10.31 9.57 27.00
C VAL A 24 -9.22 8.78 26.27
N PRO A 25 -8.29 9.45 25.56
CA PRO A 25 -7.32 8.73 24.74
C PRO A 25 -6.12 8.23 25.55
N PHE A 26 -5.84 6.92 25.46
CA PHE A 26 -4.60 6.31 25.92
C PHE A 26 -3.72 5.96 24.72
N MET A 27 -2.54 6.57 24.64
CA MET A 27 -1.59 6.33 23.56
C MET A 27 -0.59 5.26 23.99
N PHE A 28 -0.38 4.29 23.12
CA PHE A 28 0.70 3.31 23.21
C PHE A 28 1.37 3.16 21.84
N GLY A 29 2.56 2.59 21.81
CA GLY A 29 3.30 2.31 20.58
C GLY A 29 3.44 0.82 20.33
N THR A 30 3.68 0.45 19.08
CA THR A 30 4.19 -0.86 18.68
C THR A 30 5.45 -0.70 17.83
N ILE A 31 6.14 -1.79 17.55
CA ILE A 31 7.34 -1.81 16.73
C ILE A 31 7.03 -1.49 15.27
N THR A 32 8.06 -1.14 14.52
CA THR A 32 7.99 -0.99 13.06
C THR A 32 9.36 -1.26 12.47
N ILE A 33 9.38 -1.75 11.24
CA ILE A 33 10.60 -1.98 10.45
C ILE A 33 10.57 -1.09 9.22
N SER A 34 11.71 -0.95 8.55
CA SER A 34 11.83 -0.11 7.36
C SER A 34 12.32 -0.92 6.19
N ASP A 35 11.42 -1.29 5.29
CA ASP A 35 11.77 -2.10 4.12
C ASP A 35 12.88 -1.45 3.29
N GLY A 36 12.79 -0.14 3.05
CA GLY A 36 13.85 0.59 2.33
C GLY A 36 15.25 0.53 2.97
N ILE A 37 15.35 0.30 4.28
CA ILE A 37 16.65 0.15 4.98
C ILE A 37 17.08 -1.31 5.02
N SER A 38 16.15 -2.26 5.17
CA SER A 38 16.46 -3.69 5.26
C SER A 38 16.70 -4.35 3.90
N MET A 39 16.30 -3.72 2.78
CA MET A 39 16.49 -4.25 1.42
C MET A 39 17.95 -4.63 1.17
N GLY A 40 18.15 -5.83 0.61
CA GLY A 40 19.48 -6.40 0.32
C GLY A 40 20.26 -6.88 1.55
N THR A 41 19.61 -7.00 2.73
CA THR A 41 20.24 -7.50 3.96
C THR A 41 19.45 -8.63 4.59
N GLU A 42 20.06 -9.40 5.50
CA GLU A 42 19.37 -10.44 6.27
C GLU A 42 18.17 -9.90 7.08
N GLY A 43 18.17 -8.60 7.39
CA GLY A 43 17.07 -7.93 8.06
C GLY A 43 15.74 -7.99 7.29
N MET A 44 15.75 -8.17 5.96
CA MET A 44 14.53 -8.27 5.15
C MET A 44 13.67 -9.48 5.55
N LYS A 45 14.28 -10.54 6.10
CA LYS A 45 13.55 -11.69 6.66
C LYS A 45 12.63 -11.31 7.83
N GLY A 46 12.92 -10.18 8.50
CA GLY A 46 12.09 -9.61 9.56
C GLY A 46 10.94 -8.73 9.05
N SER A 47 10.87 -8.43 7.75
CA SER A 47 9.89 -7.49 7.21
C SER A 47 8.47 -7.99 7.33
N LEU A 48 8.10 -9.04 6.58
CA LEU A 48 6.71 -9.50 6.52
C LEU A 48 6.20 -9.97 7.90
N VAL A 49 7.04 -10.61 8.70
CA VAL A 49 6.68 -11.04 10.06
C VAL A 49 6.35 -9.86 10.99
N SER A 50 6.90 -8.66 10.74
CA SER A 50 6.54 -7.47 11.52
C SER A 50 5.04 -7.14 11.42
N ARG A 51 4.37 -7.51 10.31
CA ARG A 51 2.91 -7.39 10.17
C ARG A 51 2.18 -8.13 11.29
N GLU A 52 2.59 -9.38 11.54
CA GLU A 52 2.00 -10.23 12.59
C GLU A 52 2.28 -9.66 13.97
N VAL A 53 3.54 -9.27 14.22
CA VAL A 53 3.95 -8.71 15.51
C VAL A 53 3.18 -7.41 15.80
N ILE A 54 2.94 -6.57 14.80
CA ILE A 54 2.13 -5.34 14.93
C ILE A 54 0.68 -5.69 15.26
N ALA A 55 0.09 -6.64 14.54
CA ALA A 55 -1.29 -7.08 14.77
C ALA A 55 -1.45 -7.60 16.21
N ASP A 56 -0.60 -8.53 16.62
CA ASP A 56 -0.61 -9.15 17.95
C ASP A 56 -0.33 -8.13 19.06
N SER A 57 0.55 -7.14 18.81
CA SER A 57 0.85 -6.08 19.78
C SER A 57 -0.36 -5.19 20.05
N ILE A 58 -1.06 -4.76 18.99
CA ILE A 58 -2.25 -3.90 19.11
C ILE A 58 -3.37 -4.70 19.78
N GLU A 59 -3.59 -5.93 19.34
CA GLU A 59 -4.61 -6.83 19.90
C GLU A 59 -4.39 -7.05 21.40
N THR A 60 -3.15 -7.36 21.81
CA THR A 60 -2.80 -7.59 23.21
C THR A 60 -3.17 -6.40 24.07
N VAL A 61 -2.73 -5.19 23.73
CA VAL A 61 -2.99 -3.99 24.54
C VAL A 61 -4.49 -3.68 24.60
N CYS A 62 -5.17 -3.67 23.46
CA CYS A 62 -6.58 -3.30 23.42
C CYS A 62 -7.47 -4.29 24.17
N PHE A 63 -7.21 -5.59 24.04
CA PHE A 63 -7.96 -6.62 24.77
C PHE A 63 -7.68 -6.57 26.27
N THR A 64 -6.41 -6.48 26.69
CA THR A 64 -6.06 -6.54 28.13
C THR A 64 -6.51 -5.30 28.90
N GLU A 65 -6.42 -4.13 28.26
CA GLU A 65 -6.82 -2.86 28.87
C GLU A 65 -8.32 -2.54 28.67
N SER A 66 -9.07 -3.45 28.01
CA SER A 66 -10.51 -3.29 27.74
C SER A 66 -10.83 -1.97 27.03
N MET A 67 -10.07 -1.64 25.98
CA MET A 67 -10.29 -0.41 25.20
C MET A 67 -11.63 -0.49 24.44
N ASP A 68 -12.43 0.58 24.52
CA ASP A 68 -13.74 0.64 23.84
C ASP A 68 -13.61 0.87 22.32
N GLY A 69 -12.54 1.54 21.88
CA GLY A 69 -12.29 1.85 20.49
C GLY A 69 -10.81 2.09 20.21
N LEU A 70 -10.44 2.08 18.93
CA LEU A 70 -9.05 2.06 18.49
C LEU A 70 -8.82 2.99 17.27
N ALA A 71 -7.92 3.96 17.41
CA ALA A 71 -7.37 4.69 16.28
C ALA A 71 -5.92 4.26 16.06
N VAL A 72 -5.58 3.74 14.88
CA VAL A 72 -4.20 3.36 14.55
C VAL A 72 -3.62 4.36 13.56
N VAL A 73 -2.48 4.95 13.93
CA VAL A 73 -1.68 5.83 13.07
C VAL A 73 -0.49 5.03 12.53
N ALA A 74 -0.40 4.86 11.22
CA ALA A 74 0.68 4.09 10.60
C ALA A 74 1.00 4.56 9.17
N ALA A 75 2.19 4.23 8.68
CA ALA A 75 2.64 4.70 7.36
C ALA A 75 3.55 3.75 6.58
N CYS A 76 4.43 2.98 7.23
CA CYS A 76 5.34 2.09 6.50
C CYS A 76 4.65 0.77 6.10
N ASP A 77 5.11 0.18 5.00
CA ASP A 77 4.55 -0.99 4.30
C ASP A 77 3.72 -1.95 5.16
N LYS A 78 4.35 -2.64 6.11
CA LYS A 78 3.74 -3.73 6.88
C LYS A 78 2.88 -3.23 8.05
N ASN A 79 2.91 -1.93 8.36
CA ASN A 79 2.15 -1.35 9.46
C ASN A 79 0.65 -1.30 9.14
N MET A 80 0.30 -0.89 7.93
CA MET A 80 -1.08 -0.81 7.44
C MET A 80 -1.82 -2.15 7.57
N PRO A 81 -1.33 -3.26 6.98
CA PRO A 81 -2.03 -4.53 7.11
C PRO A 81 -2.01 -5.07 8.54
N GLY A 82 -0.94 -4.86 9.33
CA GLY A 82 -0.92 -5.26 10.74
C GLY A 82 -1.99 -4.55 11.56
N ALA A 83 -2.19 -3.25 11.32
CA ALA A 83 -3.26 -2.46 11.92
C ALA A 83 -4.65 -2.96 11.50
N MET A 84 -4.86 -3.20 10.20
CA MET A 84 -6.15 -3.67 9.69
C MET A 84 -6.51 -5.07 10.21
N MET A 85 -5.52 -5.96 10.32
CA MET A 85 -5.68 -7.28 10.92
C MET A 85 -6.11 -7.20 12.39
N SER A 86 -5.45 -6.36 13.20
CA SER A 86 -5.84 -6.21 14.62
C SER A 86 -7.23 -5.59 14.79
N MET A 87 -7.60 -4.60 13.98
CA MET A 87 -8.95 -4.03 13.98
C MET A 87 -10.01 -5.10 13.67
N ALA A 88 -9.74 -5.96 12.68
CA ALA A 88 -10.65 -7.03 12.28
C ALA A 88 -10.80 -8.13 13.36
N ARG A 89 -9.70 -8.48 14.05
CA ARG A 89 -9.71 -9.44 15.18
C ARG A 89 -10.46 -8.92 16.39
N LEU A 90 -10.13 -7.71 16.84
CA LEU A 90 -10.74 -7.09 18.02
C LEU A 90 -12.21 -6.78 17.79
N ASN A 91 -12.55 -6.36 16.57
CA ASN A 91 -13.89 -5.95 16.16
C ASN A 91 -14.56 -4.95 17.13
N ILE A 92 -13.77 -4.07 17.72
CA ILE A 92 -14.21 -2.85 18.42
C ILE A 92 -14.20 -1.68 17.42
N PRO A 93 -15.04 -0.65 17.58
CA PRO A 93 -15.00 0.55 16.74
C PRO A 93 -13.58 1.04 16.50
N SER A 94 -13.14 1.04 15.24
CA SER A 94 -11.75 1.32 14.89
C SER A 94 -11.60 2.12 13.61
N ILE A 95 -10.57 2.96 13.56
CA ILE A 95 -10.25 3.81 12.42
C ILE A 95 -8.75 3.77 12.09
N PHE A 96 -8.42 3.72 10.81
CA PHE A 96 -7.05 3.82 10.32
C PHE A 96 -6.73 5.25 9.86
N VAL A 97 -5.59 5.79 10.32
CA VAL A 97 -5.06 7.10 9.93
C VAL A 97 -3.70 6.90 9.26
N TYR A 98 -3.64 7.19 7.96
CA TYR A 98 -2.39 7.09 7.21
C TYR A 98 -1.46 8.25 7.54
N GLY A 99 -0.17 7.98 7.75
CA GLY A 99 0.81 9.04 7.98
C GLY A 99 1.19 9.84 6.73
N GLY A 100 0.82 9.40 5.53
CA GLY A 100 1.11 10.11 4.28
C GLY A 100 2.44 9.72 3.63
N ALA A 101 2.53 10.00 2.33
CA ALA A 101 3.71 9.74 1.52
C ALA A 101 4.76 10.86 1.65
N ILE A 102 6.04 10.49 1.52
CA ILE A 102 7.15 11.44 1.37
C ILE A 102 7.02 12.16 0.02
N LEU A 103 7.43 13.42 -0.03
CA LEU A 103 7.62 14.11 -1.31
C LEU A 103 8.83 13.51 -2.06
N PRO A 104 8.83 13.51 -3.40
CA PRO A 104 10.00 13.11 -4.17
C PRO A 104 11.18 14.05 -3.88
N GLY A 105 12.39 13.49 -3.87
CA GLY A 105 13.62 14.26 -3.90
C GLY A 105 13.82 14.93 -5.26
N ASN A 106 14.73 15.90 -5.35
CA ASN A 106 15.09 16.53 -6.62
C ASN A 106 16.60 16.47 -6.85
N TYR A 107 16.99 15.85 -7.95
CA TYR A 107 18.38 15.79 -8.41
C TYR A 107 18.50 16.34 -9.82
N ALA A 108 19.30 17.39 -10.00
CA ALA A 108 19.53 18.05 -11.29
C ALA A 108 18.23 18.43 -12.04
N GLY A 109 17.19 18.87 -11.30
CA GLY A 109 15.91 19.26 -11.87
C GLY A 109 14.97 18.10 -12.21
N LYS A 110 15.34 16.86 -11.85
CA LYS A 110 14.49 15.68 -12.00
C LYS A 110 14.08 15.14 -10.64
N ASP A 111 12.82 14.72 -10.57
CA ASP A 111 12.29 14.07 -9.38
C ASP A 111 12.86 12.66 -9.26
N ILE A 112 13.33 12.34 -8.06
CA ILE A 112 13.88 11.04 -7.71
C ILE A 112 13.28 10.51 -6.40
N ASN A 113 13.35 9.21 -6.19
CA ASN A 113 12.91 8.51 -5.00
C ASN A 113 13.82 7.30 -4.71
N VAL A 114 13.40 6.45 -3.77
CA VAL A 114 14.17 5.27 -3.35
C VAL A 114 14.43 4.27 -4.49
N GLN A 115 13.53 4.17 -5.48
CA GLN A 115 13.73 3.28 -6.63
C GLN A 115 14.90 3.75 -7.50
N ASP A 116 15.00 5.06 -7.77
CA ASP A 116 16.12 5.59 -8.55
C ASP A 116 17.46 5.32 -7.85
N MET A 117 17.49 5.21 -6.52
CA MET A 117 18.70 4.84 -5.80
C MET A 117 19.10 3.39 -6.05
N TYR A 118 18.15 2.45 -6.11
CA TYR A 118 18.46 1.05 -6.46
C TYR A 118 18.99 0.95 -7.90
N GLU A 119 18.38 1.69 -8.83
CA GLU A 119 18.84 1.77 -10.22
C GLU A 119 20.22 2.43 -10.33
N ALA A 120 20.47 3.51 -9.56
CA ALA A 120 21.74 4.21 -9.52
C ALA A 120 22.89 3.31 -9.00
N VAL A 121 22.64 2.48 -7.98
CA VAL A 121 23.64 1.49 -7.52
C VAL A 121 24.00 0.51 -8.65
N GLY A 122 23.00 0.05 -9.40
CA GLY A 122 23.22 -0.77 -10.60
C GLY A 122 24.06 -0.04 -11.68
N ALA A 123 23.70 1.20 -12.00
CA ALA A 123 24.43 2.04 -12.94
C ALA A 123 25.88 2.29 -12.50
N PHE A 124 26.13 2.51 -11.21
CA PHE A 124 27.48 2.67 -10.66
C PHE A 124 28.30 1.37 -10.79
N SER A 125 27.70 0.21 -10.52
CA SER A 125 28.38 -1.09 -10.64
C SER A 125 28.87 -1.39 -12.05
N THR A 126 28.18 -0.84 -13.06
CA THR A 126 28.54 -0.95 -14.49
C THR A 126 29.31 0.27 -15.00
N ARG A 127 29.75 1.17 -14.11
CA ARG A 127 30.53 2.39 -14.38
C ARG A 127 29.82 3.41 -15.29
N GLN A 128 28.50 3.44 -15.26
CA GLN A 128 27.69 4.42 -16.01
C GLN A 128 27.58 5.78 -15.31
N ILE A 129 27.63 5.79 -13.97
CA ILE A 129 27.67 7.01 -13.14
C ILE A 129 28.89 7.01 -12.22
N SER A 130 29.30 8.19 -11.75
CA SER A 130 30.42 8.32 -10.80
C SER A 130 29.97 8.10 -9.35
N LEU A 131 30.93 7.87 -8.45
CA LEU A 131 30.63 7.76 -7.01
C LEU A 131 30.11 9.09 -6.45
N GLU A 132 30.65 10.21 -6.93
CA GLU A 132 30.21 11.56 -6.56
C GLU A 132 28.76 11.80 -6.97
N GLU A 133 28.38 11.36 -8.17
CA GLU A 133 26.99 11.42 -8.65
C GLU A 133 26.05 10.55 -7.79
N LEU A 134 26.44 9.29 -7.52
CA LEU A 134 25.65 8.40 -6.65
C LEU A 134 25.43 8.98 -5.25
N ILE A 135 26.49 9.51 -4.61
CA ILE A 135 26.39 10.14 -3.28
C ILE A 135 25.53 11.41 -3.33
N ALA A 136 25.62 12.18 -4.42
CA ALA A 136 24.81 13.38 -4.58
C ALA A 136 23.32 13.05 -4.71
N MET A 137 22.96 11.96 -5.41
CA MET A 137 21.59 11.44 -5.46
C MET A 137 21.12 10.93 -4.09
N GLU A 138 21.96 10.16 -3.39
CA GLU A 138 21.64 9.61 -2.04
C GLU A 138 21.20 10.71 -1.07
N ARG A 139 21.91 11.85 -1.08
CA ARG A 139 21.65 12.98 -0.17
C ARG A 139 20.32 13.68 -0.38
N VAL A 140 19.68 13.51 -1.53
CA VAL A 140 18.44 14.21 -1.87
C VAL A 140 17.25 13.27 -2.11
N ALA A 141 17.46 11.96 -2.23
CA ALA A 141 16.41 10.99 -2.55
C ALA A 141 15.27 10.91 -1.52
N CYS A 142 15.57 11.17 -0.25
CA CYS A 142 14.61 11.14 0.86
C CYS A 142 14.57 12.50 1.57
N PRO A 143 13.85 13.51 1.03
CA PRO A 143 13.96 14.90 1.49
C PRO A 143 13.32 15.19 2.85
N GLY A 144 12.55 14.26 3.43
CA GLY A 144 11.83 14.49 4.67
C GLY A 144 11.09 13.26 5.20
N GLU A 145 10.04 13.51 5.96
CA GLU A 145 9.15 12.50 6.56
C GLU A 145 8.11 11.95 5.55
N GLY A 146 7.68 10.71 5.77
CA GLY A 146 6.63 10.05 4.97
C GLY A 146 7.05 8.71 4.37
N ALA A 147 6.06 7.90 3.96
CA ALA A 147 6.27 6.61 3.31
C ALA A 147 6.81 6.76 1.88
N CYS A 148 7.30 5.68 1.25
CA CYS A 148 7.83 5.74 -0.12
C CYS A 148 6.83 6.39 -1.11
N SER A 149 7.31 7.33 -1.95
CA SER A 149 6.45 8.23 -2.73
C SER A 149 5.70 7.56 -3.89
N GLY A 150 6.24 6.48 -4.45
CA GLY A 150 5.62 5.73 -5.56
C GLY A 150 4.45 4.84 -5.11
N MET A 151 3.79 4.17 -6.06
CA MET A 151 2.72 3.21 -5.82
C MET A 151 3.27 1.83 -5.40
N PHE A 152 4.08 1.85 -4.34
CA PHE A 152 4.57 0.67 -3.62
C PHE A 152 3.52 0.22 -2.59
N THR A 153 3.85 -0.76 -1.74
CA THR A 153 2.86 -1.36 -0.83
C THR A 153 2.24 -0.33 0.10
N ALA A 154 3.01 0.64 0.63
CA ALA A 154 2.46 1.63 1.55
C ALA A 154 1.29 2.43 0.98
N ASN A 155 1.52 3.09 -0.16
CA ASN A 155 0.49 3.84 -0.88
C ASN A 155 -0.60 2.95 -1.45
N THR A 156 -0.27 1.71 -1.83
CA THR A 156 -1.25 0.72 -2.29
C THR A 156 -2.22 0.35 -1.17
N MET A 157 -1.72 0.04 0.01
CA MET A 157 -2.54 -0.33 1.16
C MET A 157 -3.31 0.86 1.71
N ALA A 158 -2.71 2.05 1.78
CA ALA A 158 -3.43 3.27 2.19
C ALA A 158 -4.64 3.53 1.28
N SER A 159 -4.43 3.46 -0.04
CA SER A 159 -5.49 3.62 -1.04
C SER A 159 -6.56 2.54 -0.90
N ALA A 160 -6.15 1.27 -0.76
CA ALA A 160 -7.08 0.15 -0.60
C ALA A 160 -7.94 0.28 0.68
N ILE A 161 -7.35 0.72 1.79
CA ILE A 161 -8.04 0.94 3.07
C ILE A 161 -9.08 2.06 2.94
N GLU A 162 -8.79 3.12 2.18
CA GLU A 162 -9.75 4.18 1.88
C GLU A 162 -10.94 3.65 1.05
N ALA A 163 -10.66 2.88 0.00
CA ALA A 163 -11.70 2.24 -0.83
C ALA A 163 -12.56 1.23 -0.05
N MET A 164 -11.98 0.56 0.94
CA MET A 164 -12.69 -0.31 1.88
C MET A 164 -13.53 0.46 2.90
N GLY A 165 -13.37 1.79 2.98
CA GLY A 165 -14.11 2.64 3.91
C GLY A 165 -13.57 2.66 5.34
N MET A 166 -12.33 2.20 5.56
CA MET A 166 -11.71 2.07 6.90
C MET A 166 -10.77 3.22 7.28
N SER A 167 -10.59 4.18 6.37
CA SER A 167 -9.93 5.48 6.63
C SER A 167 -10.84 6.65 6.23
N ILE A 168 -10.42 7.86 6.61
CA ILE A 168 -11.13 9.09 6.24
C ILE A 168 -11.09 9.26 4.72
N PRO A 169 -12.22 9.53 4.04
CA PRO A 169 -12.25 9.77 2.61
C PRO A 169 -11.32 10.92 2.19
N GLY A 170 -10.52 10.71 1.15
CA GLY A 170 -9.54 11.68 0.64
C GLY A 170 -8.19 11.69 1.38
N ALA A 171 -8.01 10.90 2.43
CA ALA A 171 -6.80 10.94 3.25
C ALA A 171 -5.58 10.24 2.61
N ALA A 172 -5.79 9.18 1.81
CA ALA A 172 -4.71 8.29 1.38
C ALA A 172 -3.66 8.95 0.48
N SER A 173 -4.04 10.00 -0.26
CA SER A 173 -3.11 10.72 -1.15
C SER A 173 -2.38 11.88 -0.48
N ILE A 174 -2.82 12.34 0.68
CA ILE A 174 -2.25 13.53 1.33
C ILE A 174 -0.78 13.29 1.70
N PRO A 175 0.15 14.16 1.26
CA PRO A 175 1.57 14.03 1.63
C PRO A 175 1.78 14.17 3.15
N ALA A 176 2.79 13.49 3.69
CA ALA A 176 3.08 13.47 5.12
C ALA A 176 3.28 14.86 5.73
N VAL A 177 3.96 15.73 4.99
CA VAL A 177 4.30 17.11 5.38
C VAL A 177 3.16 18.10 5.20
N ASP A 178 2.05 17.70 4.57
CA ASP A 178 0.92 18.58 4.30
C ASP A 178 0.09 18.83 5.58
N PRO A 179 -0.23 20.09 5.93
CA PRO A 179 -1.04 20.40 7.11
C PRO A 179 -2.40 19.70 7.15
N ARG A 180 -3.01 19.41 5.98
CA ARG A 180 -4.30 18.67 5.90
C ARG A 180 -4.24 17.32 6.60
N ASN A 181 -3.06 16.71 6.70
CA ASN A 181 -2.86 15.45 7.40
C ASN A 181 -3.13 15.57 8.91
N LEU A 182 -2.82 16.72 9.51
CA LEU A 182 -3.13 17.00 10.92
C LEU A 182 -4.62 17.27 11.14
N ASP A 183 -5.29 17.89 10.16
CA ASP A 183 -6.74 18.09 10.19
C ASP A 183 -7.46 16.74 10.12
N VAL A 184 -7.09 15.87 9.18
CA VAL A 184 -7.58 14.48 9.08
C VAL A 184 -7.34 13.71 10.38
N ALA A 185 -6.15 13.84 10.97
CA ALA A 185 -5.83 13.19 12.24
C ALA A 185 -6.74 13.67 13.38
N HIS A 186 -7.04 14.97 13.45
CA HIS A 186 -7.98 15.51 14.43
C HIS A 186 -9.41 15.01 14.18
N GLU A 187 -9.87 14.99 12.92
CA GLU A 187 -11.19 14.49 12.54
C GLU A 187 -11.41 13.01 12.89
N ALA A 188 -10.34 12.21 12.95
CA ALA A 188 -10.41 10.80 13.31
C ALA A 188 -11.09 10.56 14.67
N GLY A 189 -10.90 11.49 15.63
CA GLY A 189 -11.55 11.38 16.95
C GLY A 189 -13.08 11.50 16.88
N LYS A 190 -13.59 12.41 16.04
CA LYS A 190 -15.03 12.57 15.80
C LYS A 190 -15.63 11.33 15.14
N HIS A 191 -14.94 10.77 14.15
CA HIS A 191 -15.39 9.54 13.48
C HIS A 191 -15.37 8.33 14.43
N LEU A 192 -14.32 8.17 15.22
CA LEU A 192 -14.25 7.09 16.21
C LEU A 192 -15.39 7.19 17.24
N TYR A 193 -15.69 8.40 17.72
CA TYR A 193 -16.82 8.62 18.62
C TYR A 193 -18.16 8.29 17.95
N TYR A 194 -18.37 8.72 16.71
CA TYR A 194 -19.57 8.37 15.95
C TYR A 194 -19.73 6.85 15.80
N MET A 195 -18.64 6.12 15.51
CA MET A 195 -18.66 4.66 15.43
C MET A 195 -19.01 4.02 16.78
N LEU A 196 -18.48 4.55 17.89
CA LEU A 196 -18.81 4.10 19.25
C LEU A 196 -20.30 4.30 19.56
N GLU A 197 -20.83 5.50 19.31
CA GLU A 197 -22.23 5.86 19.59
C GLU A 197 -23.21 5.00 18.79
N ASN A 198 -22.86 4.67 17.54
CA ASN A 198 -23.72 3.92 16.63
C ASN A 198 -23.39 2.42 16.59
N GLY A 199 -22.42 1.96 17.37
CA GLY A 199 -22.00 0.56 17.41
C GLY A 199 -21.43 0.03 16.09
N ILE A 200 -20.84 0.89 15.26
CA ILE A 200 -20.25 0.51 13.96
C ILE A 200 -18.87 -0.10 14.22
N LYS A 201 -18.68 -1.34 13.77
CA LYS A 201 -17.44 -2.10 13.99
C LYS A 201 -16.73 -2.40 12.67
N PRO A 202 -15.43 -2.73 12.72
CA PRO A 202 -14.66 -3.06 11.53
C PRO A 202 -15.29 -4.14 10.65
N ARG A 203 -15.88 -5.20 11.21
CA ARG A 203 -16.52 -6.26 10.42
C ARG A 203 -17.85 -5.85 9.76
N ASP A 204 -18.49 -4.77 10.22
CA ASP A 204 -19.65 -4.18 9.54
C ASP A 204 -19.24 -3.42 8.27
N ILE A 205 -17.97 -2.98 8.22
CA ILE A 205 -17.37 -2.20 7.12
C ILE A 205 -16.61 -3.12 6.16
N MET A 206 -15.71 -3.96 6.70
CA MET A 206 -14.85 -4.89 5.97
C MET A 206 -15.62 -6.11 5.44
N THR A 207 -16.63 -5.85 4.62
CA THR A 207 -17.44 -6.87 3.94
C THR A 207 -16.78 -7.32 2.64
N ARG A 208 -17.27 -8.42 2.05
CA ARG A 208 -16.85 -8.87 0.71
C ARG A 208 -16.87 -7.73 -0.32
N LYS A 209 -17.92 -6.89 -0.31
CA LYS A 209 -18.05 -5.71 -1.18
C LYS A 209 -16.92 -4.69 -0.97
N ALA A 210 -16.59 -4.41 0.30
CA ALA A 210 -15.50 -3.49 0.63
C ALA A 210 -14.15 -4.03 0.16
N PHE A 211 -13.88 -5.33 0.36
CA PHE A 211 -12.66 -5.96 -0.17
C PHE A 211 -12.59 -5.87 -1.70
N GLU A 212 -13.69 -6.14 -2.41
CA GLU A 212 -13.72 -6.00 -3.87
C GLU A 212 -13.48 -4.55 -4.32
N ASN A 213 -14.01 -3.55 -3.60
CA ASN A 213 -13.69 -2.13 -3.86
C ASN A 213 -12.20 -1.84 -3.67
N GLY A 214 -11.61 -2.32 -2.57
CA GLY A 214 -10.18 -2.21 -2.30
C GLY A 214 -9.33 -2.84 -3.41
N ILE A 215 -9.67 -4.06 -3.82
CA ILE A 215 -8.96 -4.78 -4.89
C ILE A 215 -9.08 -4.03 -6.23
N ARG A 216 -10.28 -3.58 -6.61
CA ARG A 216 -10.48 -2.81 -7.84
C ARG A 216 -9.65 -1.53 -7.85
N LEU A 217 -9.57 -0.80 -6.74
CA LEU A 217 -8.72 0.38 -6.67
C LEU A 217 -7.22 0.03 -6.81
N VAL A 218 -6.76 -1.02 -6.13
CA VAL A 218 -5.37 -1.53 -6.27
C VAL A 218 -5.05 -1.84 -7.74
N LEU A 219 -5.96 -2.55 -8.41
CA LEU A 219 -5.81 -2.94 -9.81
C LEU A 219 -5.80 -1.72 -10.74
N ALA A 220 -6.71 -0.78 -10.52
CA ALA A 220 -6.85 0.42 -11.32
C ALA A 220 -5.68 1.39 -11.16
N MET A 221 -5.04 1.41 -10.00
CA MET A 221 -3.87 2.25 -9.77
C MET A 221 -2.54 1.56 -10.05
N GLY A 222 -2.55 0.30 -10.52
CA GLY A 222 -1.33 -0.47 -10.76
C GLY A 222 -0.52 -0.71 -9.47
N GLY A 223 -1.21 -1.02 -8.39
CA GLY A 223 -0.65 -1.20 -7.05
C GLY A 223 0.37 -2.33 -6.92
N SER A 224 0.94 -2.43 -5.72
CA SER A 224 1.89 -3.50 -5.35
C SER A 224 1.23 -4.88 -5.35
N THR A 225 1.96 -5.90 -5.80
CA THR A 225 1.57 -7.32 -5.70
C THR A 225 1.38 -7.76 -4.24
N ASN A 226 2.07 -7.12 -3.29
CA ASN A 226 1.92 -7.39 -1.86
C ASN A 226 0.50 -7.14 -1.34
N ALA A 227 -0.29 -6.30 -2.02
CA ALA A 227 -1.69 -6.11 -1.68
C ALA A 227 -2.49 -7.42 -1.71
N VAL A 228 -2.12 -8.38 -2.58
CA VAL A 228 -2.74 -9.71 -2.60
C VAL A 228 -2.52 -10.42 -1.26
N LEU A 229 -1.28 -10.48 -0.77
CA LEU A 229 -0.95 -11.10 0.52
C LEU A 229 -1.63 -10.41 1.70
N HIS A 230 -1.72 -9.09 1.64
CA HIS A 230 -2.24 -8.27 2.72
C HIS A 230 -3.76 -8.30 2.80
N LEU A 231 -4.46 -8.13 1.68
CA LEU A 231 -5.92 -8.16 1.64
C LEU A 231 -6.46 -9.57 1.95
N LEU A 232 -5.79 -10.65 1.52
CA LEU A 232 -6.14 -12.01 1.92
C LEU A 232 -5.99 -12.23 3.44
N ALA A 233 -4.93 -11.68 4.04
CA ALA A 233 -4.74 -11.77 5.49
C ALA A 233 -5.81 -10.98 6.25
N ILE A 234 -6.09 -9.75 5.84
CA ILE A 234 -7.12 -8.90 6.46
C ILE A 234 -8.51 -9.56 6.31
N ALA A 235 -8.84 -10.09 5.13
CA ALA A 235 -10.11 -10.79 4.88
C ALA A 235 -10.29 -11.99 5.81
N ARG A 236 -9.22 -12.77 6.03
CA ARG A 236 -9.25 -13.88 6.98
C ARG A 236 -9.58 -13.44 8.40
N GLU A 237 -8.97 -12.37 8.88
CA GLU A 237 -9.23 -11.84 10.23
C GLU A 237 -10.64 -11.19 10.36
N ALA A 238 -11.14 -10.66 9.25
CA ALA A 238 -12.49 -10.09 9.13
C ALA A 238 -13.57 -11.16 8.90
N GLU A 239 -13.20 -12.45 8.81
CA GLU A 239 -14.11 -13.57 8.52
C GLU A 239 -14.83 -13.44 7.17
N VAL A 240 -14.15 -12.86 6.17
CA VAL A 240 -14.62 -12.74 4.80
C VAL A 240 -13.88 -13.75 3.91
N GLU A 241 -14.67 -14.53 3.16
CA GLU A 241 -14.12 -15.41 2.13
C GLU A 241 -13.54 -14.57 0.99
N LEU A 242 -12.23 -14.67 0.81
CA LEU A 242 -11.48 -14.06 -0.29
C LEU A 242 -10.37 -15.02 -0.69
N THR A 243 -10.20 -15.20 -1.99
CA THR A 243 -9.23 -16.11 -2.59
C THR A 243 -8.32 -15.35 -3.54
N ILE A 244 -7.17 -15.96 -3.89
CA ILE A 244 -6.27 -15.37 -4.88
C ILE A 244 -6.97 -15.21 -6.24
N ASP A 245 -7.91 -16.09 -6.58
CA ASP A 245 -8.61 -16.09 -7.87
C ASP A 245 -9.53 -14.88 -8.04
N ASP A 246 -10.05 -14.34 -6.93
CA ASP A 246 -10.86 -13.12 -6.94
C ASP A 246 -10.08 -11.95 -7.55
N PHE A 247 -8.75 -11.88 -7.33
CA PHE A 247 -7.91 -10.84 -7.93
C PHE A 247 -7.81 -10.97 -9.46
N ASP A 248 -7.77 -12.19 -10.00
CA ASP A 248 -7.70 -12.40 -11.46
C ASP A 248 -9.01 -12.01 -12.13
N ILE A 249 -10.14 -12.44 -11.53
CA ILE A 249 -11.48 -12.12 -12.02
C ILE A 249 -11.66 -10.60 -12.06
N LEU A 250 -11.38 -9.92 -10.94
CA LEU A 250 -11.51 -8.47 -10.85
C LEU A 250 -10.53 -7.74 -11.76
N SER A 251 -9.31 -8.25 -11.95
CA SER A 251 -8.31 -7.64 -12.84
C SER A 251 -8.77 -7.61 -14.30
N ARG A 252 -9.47 -8.66 -14.77
CA ARG A 252 -10.00 -8.71 -16.14
C ARG A 252 -11.08 -7.66 -16.41
N GLU A 253 -11.76 -7.20 -15.36
CA GLU A 253 -12.90 -6.28 -15.44
C GLU A 253 -12.54 -4.84 -15.05
N THR A 254 -11.34 -4.61 -14.53
CA THR A 254 -10.93 -3.31 -13.99
C THR A 254 -9.88 -2.66 -14.89
N PRO A 255 -10.10 -1.45 -15.43
CA PRO A 255 -9.13 -0.75 -16.25
C PRO A 255 -7.95 -0.21 -15.43
N TYR A 256 -6.78 -0.06 -16.04
CA TYR A 256 -5.61 0.60 -15.44
C TYR A 256 -5.63 2.11 -15.72
N LEU A 257 -5.80 2.94 -14.68
CA LEU A 257 -6.19 4.35 -14.75
C LEU A 257 -5.11 5.34 -14.30
N THR A 258 -3.90 4.92 -13.92
CA THR A 258 -2.88 5.87 -13.42
C THR A 258 -1.52 5.69 -14.06
N ASP A 259 -0.70 6.74 -14.08
CA ASP A 259 0.69 6.69 -14.54
C ASP A 259 1.69 6.83 -13.40
N LEU A 260 1.71 5.85 -12.49
CA LEU A 260 2.50 5.92 -11.25
C LEU A 260 3.74 5.02 -11.28
N ARG A 261 4.83 5.52 -10.72
CA ARG A 261 6.02 4.71 -10.40
C ARG A 261 5.63 3.51 -9.52
N PRO A 262 6.22 2.33 -9.71
CA PRO A 262 7.41 2.05 -10.53
C PRO A 262 7.15 1.89 -12.04
N GLY A 263 5.90 1.73 -12.50
CA GLY A 263 5.59 1.45 -13.91
C GLY A 263 5.35 2.69 -14.79
N GLY A 264 5.15 3.85 -14.16
CA GLY A 264 4.86 5.13 -14.81
C GLY A 264 5.77 6.25 -14.32
N ASN A 265 5.38 7.51 -14.57
CA ASN A 265 6.26 8.66 -14.36
C ASN A 265 6.01 9.41 -13.04
N TYR A 266 4.80 9.33 -12.48
CA TYR A 266 4.36 10.17 -11.37
C TYR A 266 4.36 9.46 -10.02
N VAL A 267 4.19 10.22 -8.94
CA VAL A 267 4.17 9.72 -7.56
C VAL A 267 2.87 10.13 -6.85
N MET A 268 2.64 9.64 -5.63
CA MET A 268 1.38 9.87 -4.89
C MET A 268 1.08 11.36 -4.64
N SER A 269 2.11 12.21 -4.48
CA SER A 269 1.88 13.66 -4.36
C SER A 269 1.31 14.29 -5.63
N ASP A 270 1.52 13.69 -6.80
CA ASP A 270 0.89 14.14 -8.05
C ASP A 270 -0.57 13.69 -8.13
N VAL A 271 -0.89 12.51 -7.57
CA VAL A 271 -2.28 12.03 -7.44
C VAL A 271 -3.08 12.99 -6.57
N ASP A 272 -2.55 13.37 -5.41
CA ASP A 272 -3.18 14.37 -4.52
C ASP A 272 -3.45 15.70 -5.24
N ARG A 273 -2.46 16.25 -5.96
CA ARG A 273 -2.63 17.47 -6.77
C ARG A 273 -3.67 17.31 -7.89
N SER A 274 -3.91 16.10 -8.35
CA SER A 274 -4.89 15.77 -9.39
C SER A 274 -6.29 15.48 -8.83
N GLY A 275 -6.51 15.71 -7.52
CA GLY A 275 -7.79 15.50 -6.84
C GLY A 275 -7.82 14.28 -5.90
N GLY A 276 -6.70 13.55 -5.80
CA GLY A 276 -6.54 12.44 -4.88
C GLY A 276 -7.11 11.12 -5.37
N VAL A 277 -7.03 10.10 -4.49
CA VAL A 277 -7.54 8.74 -4.76
C VAL A 277 -9.04 8.76 -5.07
N GLN A 278 -9.78 9.73 -4.51
CA GLN A 278 -11.22 9.88 -4.73
C GLN A 278 -11.60 10.07 -6.20
N VAL A 279 -10.74 10.66 -7.04
CA VAL A 279 -10.99 10.78 -8.49
C VAL A 279 -11.02 9.41 -9.16
N VAL A 280 -10.08 8.53 -8.81
CA VAL A 280 -10.05 7.15 -9.35
C VAL A 280 -11.27 6.35 -8.86
N LEU A 281 -11.62 6.49 -7.58
CA LEU A 281 -12.82 5.86 -7.04
C LEU A 281 -14.08 6.34 -7.72
N LYS A 282 -14.19 7.64 -8.01
CA LYS A 282 -15.34 8.23 -8.70
C LYS A 282 -15.48 7.70 -10.12
N GLU A 283 -14.39 7.62 -10.89
CA GLU A 283 -14.38 7.04 -12.23
C GLU A 283 -14.84 5.58 -12.24
N LEU A 284 -14.34 4.77 -11.31
CA LEU A 284 -14.74 3.35 -11.19
C LEU A 284 -16.19 3.20 -10.72
N LEU A 285 -16.67 4.05 -9.81
CA LEU A 285 -18.06 4.06 -9.35
C LEU A 285 -19.01 4.42 -10.49
N ASP A 286 -18.72 5.49 -11.24
CA ASP A 286 -19.56 5.95 -12.34
C ASP A 286 -19.59 4.94 -13.50
N ALA A 287 -18.53 4.15 -13.66
CA ALA A 287 -18.49 3.00 -14.57
C ALA A 287 -19.20 1.74 -14.04
N GLY A 288 -19.81 1.79 -12.86
CA GLY A 288 -20.53 0.67 -12.24
C GLY A 288 -19.63 -0.47 -11.75
N MET A 289 -18.34 -0.20 -11.53
CA MET A 289 -17.37 -1.21 -11.11
C MET A 289 -17.25 -1.32 -9.58
N LEU A 290 -17.64 -0.28 -8.83
CA LEU A 290 -17.59 -0.30 -7.37
C LEU A 290 -18.96 -0.58 -6.74
N HIS A 291 -18.93 -1.23 -5.60
CA HIS A 291 -20.08 -1.38 -4.72
C HIS A 291 -20.32 -0.07 -3.96
N GLY A 292 -21.13 0.81 -4.54
CA GLY A 292 -21.43 2.14 -3.99
C GLY A 292 -22.12 2.10 -2.62
N ASP A 293 -22.86 1.03 -2.32
CA ASP A 293 -23.60 0.86 -1.06
C ASP A 293 -22.73 0.38 0.13
N ALA A 294 -21.46 0.08 -0.11
CA ALA A 294 -20.53 -0.30 0.95
C ALA A 294 -20.38 0.82 1.98
N LYS A 295 -20.53 0.49 3.27
CA LYS A 295 -20.43 1.45 4.39
C LYS A 295 -18.99 1.84 4.66
N ALA A 296 -18.79 3.03 5.22
CA ALA A 296 -17.51 3.53 5.70
C ALA A 296 -17.59 3.95 7.18
N ILE A 297 -16.44 4.27 7.78
CA ILE A 297 -16.27 4.70 9.18
C ILE A 297 -17.16 5.88 9.60
N ASN A 298 -17.62 6.69 8.66
CA ASN A 298 -18.47 7.86 8.92
C ASN A 298 -19.98 7.56 8.81
N GLY A 299 -20.37 6.28 8.66
CA GLY A 299 -21.76 5.83 8.54
C GLY A 299 -22.37 6.02 7.15
N LYS A 300 -21.72 6.81 6.29
CA LYS A 300 -22.10 6.98 4.89
C LYS A 300 -21.65 5.78 4.06
N THR A 301 -22.30 5.63 2.93
CA THR A 301 -21.91 4.71 1.85
C THR A 301 -20.76 5.30 1.03
N LEU A 302 -20.06 4.46 0.26
CA LEU A 302 -19.02 4.91 -0.66
C LEU A 302 -19.57 5.92 -1.68
N GLU A 303 -20.77 5.67 -2.23
CA GLU A 303 -21.44 6.58 -3.16
C GLU A 303 -21.72 7.95 -2.54
N GLU A 304 -22.25 7.99 -1.31
CA GLU A 304 -22.48 9.23 -0.57
C GLU A 304 -21.18 9.97 -0.24
N ASN A 305 -20.07 9.27 -0.02
CA ASN A 305 -18.77 9.89 0.22
C ASN A 305 -18.15 10.48 -1.07
N LEU A 306 -18.60 10.02 -2.24
CA LEU A 306 -18.09 10.45 -3.54
C LEU A 306 -19.03 11.41 -4.27
N SER A 307 -20.17 11.79 -3.67
CA SER A 307 -21.17 12.65 -4.32
C SER A 307 -20.64 14.04 -4.67
N ASP A 308 -19.75 14.57 -3.83
CA ASP A 308 -19.20 15.93 -3.94
C ASP A 308 -17.87 15.95 -4.71
N VAL A 309 -17.41 14.79 -5.19
CA VAL A 309 -16.21 14.67 -6.02
C VAL A 309 -16.57 15.04 -7.45
N HIS A 310 -16.29 16.29 -7.82
CA HIS A 310 -16.52 16.82 -9.17
C HIS A 310 -15.24 16.99 -10.00
N THR A 311 -14.08 16.74 -9.40
CA THR A 311 -12.78 16.80 -10.07
C THR A 311 -12.71 15.71 -11.14
N LYS A 312 -12.36 16.12 -12.37
CA LYS A 312 -12.18 15.20 -13.49
C LYS A 312 -10.74 14.67 -13.54
N PRO A 313 -10.52 13.46 -14.09
CA PRO A 313 -9.18 12.98 -14.42
C PRO A 313 -8.39 14.01 -15.25
N ASP A 314 -7.11 14.18 -14.96
CA ASP A 314 -6.23 15.13 -15.65
C ASP A 314 -5.64 14.57 -16.96
N GLU A 315 -5.95 13.30 -17.28
CA GLU A 315 -5.48 12.54 -18.44
C GLU A 315 -3.95 12.48 -18.56
N ARG A 316 -3.27 12.56 -17.40
CA ARG A 316 -1.82 12.58 -17.30
C ARG A 316 -1.34 11.73 -16.12
N VAL A 317 -1.79 12.05 -14.91
CA VAL A 317 -1.55 11.26 -13.70
C VAL A 317 -2.68 10.26 -13.51
N ILE A 318 -3.93 10.74 -13.65
CA ILE A 318 -5.15 9.96 -13.54
C ILE A 318 -5.87 10.04 -14.89
N PHE A 319 -6.18 8.90 -15.46
CA PHE A 319 -6.89 8.73 -16.73
C PHE A 319 -8.34 8.36 -16.46
N SER A 320 -9.25 8.81 -17.32
CA SER A 320 -10.64 8.34 -17.30
C SER A 320 -10.74 6.89 -17.74
N VAL A 321 -11.85 6.22 -17.43
CA VAL A 321 -12.10 4.84 -17.87
C VAL A 321 -12.03 4.69 -19.40
N HIS A 322 -12.46 5.71 -20.15
CA HIS A 322 -12.37 5.71 -21.61
C HIS A 322 -10.93 5.80 -22.13
N ASN A 323 -10.07 6.55 -21.43
CA ASN A 323 -8.68 6.78 -21.81
C ASN A 323 -7.70 5.91 -21.00
N ALA A 324 -8.20 4.83 -20.42
CA ALA A 324 -7.41 3.93 -19.58
C ALA A 324 -6.13 3.46 -20.31
N LYS A 325 -5.04 3.34 -19.56
CA LYS A 325 -3.75 2.85 -20.09
C LYS A 325 -3.83 1.38 -20.51
N SER A 326 -4.73 0.62 -19.91
CA SER A 326 -5.08 -0.77 -20.27
C SER A 326 -6.53 -1.02 -19.90
N SER A 327 -7.19 -1.89 -20.66
CA SER A 327 -8.56 -2.36 -20.34
C SER A 327 -8.59 -3.37 -19.19
N THR A 328 -7.44 -3.87 -18.75
CA THR A 328 -7.29 -4.77 -17.60
C THR A 328 -6.40 -4.17 -16.53
N GLY A 329 -6.52 -4.71 -15.31
CA GLY A 329 -5.86 -4.22 -14.13
C GLY A 329 -4.37 -4.47 -14.13
N GLY A 330 -3.68 -3.84 -13.18
CA GLY A 330 -2.22 -3.89 -13.10
C GLY A 330 -1.61 -5.20 -12.63
N LEU A 331 -2.41 -6.19 -12.23
CA LEU A 331 -1.95 -7.47 -11.67
C LEU A 331 -2.57 -8.66 -12.41
N ALA A 332 -1.90 -9.80 -12.44
CA ALA A 332 -2.46 -11.05 -12.96
C ALA A 332 -2.10 -12.23 -12.03
N ILE A 333 -2.98 -13.23 -11.98
CA ILE A 333 -2.73 -14.47 -11.27
C ILE A 333 -2.37 -15.56 -12.28
N LEU A 334 -1.17 -16.12 -12.13
CA LEU A 334 -0.66 -17.18 -12.99
C LEU A 334 -0.88 -18.54 -12.33
N LYS A 335 -1.39 -19.49 -13.10
CA LYS A 335 -1.52 -20.89 -12.68
C LYS A 335 -0.86 -21.81 -13.69
N GLY A 336 -0.37 -22.94 -13.20
CA GLY A 336 0.25 -23.98 -14.01
C GLY A 336 0.93 -25.03 -13.16
N ASN A 337 1.65 -25.94 -13.80
CA ASN A 337 2.39 -27.00 -13.10
C ASN A 337 3.47 -26.48 -12.13
N LEU A 338 4.02 -25.29 -12.37
CA LEU A 338 5.00 -24.65 -11.45
C LEU A 338 4.36 -23.87 -10.30
N ALA A 339 3.12 -23.39 -10.48
CA ALA A 339 2.39 -22.60 -9.49
C ALA A 339 0.94 -23.12 -9.39
N PRO A 340 0.73 -24.34 -8.86
CA PRO A 340 -0.60 -24.95 -8.83
C PRO A 340 -1.58 -24.19 -7.91
N GLU A 341 -1.07 -23.57 -6.86
CA GLU A 341 -1.84 -22.74 -5.91
C GLU A 341 -1.89 -21.25 -6.32
N GLY A 342 -1.30 -20.90 -7.46
CA GLY A 342 -1.25 -19.55 -7.99
C GLY A 342 0.07 -18.82 -7.69
N ALA A 343 0.41 -17.89 -8.57
CA ALA A 343 1.49 -16.91 -8.43
C ALA A 343 0.99 -15.54 -8.89
N VAL A 344 1.55 -14.46 -8.35
CA VAL A 344 1.14 -13.08 -8.68
C VAL A 344 2.22 -12.44 -9.54
N ILE A 345 1.82 -11.74 -10.60
CA ILE A 345 2.71 -10.91 -11.40
C ILE A 345 2.09 -9.52 -11.60
N LYS A 346 2.93 -8.48 -11.58
CA LYS A 346 2.53 -7.13 -11.98
C LYS A 346 2.62 -7.01 -13.51
N VAL A 347 1.51 -6.71 -14.15
CA VAL A 347 1.41 -6.46 -15.60
C VAL A 347 1.30 -4.97 -15.93
N ALA A 348 1.06 -4.11 -14.93
CA ALA A 348 1.12 -2.66 -15.12
C ALA A 348 2.51 -2.24 -15.62
N GLY A 349 2.54 -1.62 -16.81
CA GLY A 349 3.77 -1.09 -17.42
C GLY A 349 4.62 -2.10 -18.20
N THR A 350 4.26 -3.40 -18.22
CA THR A 350 4.97 -4.38 -19.06
C THR A 350 4.34 -4.49 -20.45
N LYS A 351 5.18 -4.72 -21.47
CA LYS A 351 4.75 -5.08 -22.83
C LYS A 351 5.02 -6.55 -23.16
N ILE A 352 5.59 -7.29 -22.20
CA ILE A 352 5.97 -8.68 -22.38
C ILE A 352 4.79 -9.55 -22.01
N GLU A 353 4.13 -10.13 -23.02
CA GLU A 353 2.98 -11.03 -22.83
C GLU A 353 3.39 -12.50 -22.79
N LYS A 354 4.53 -12.85 -23.40
CA LYS A 354 5.04 -14.23 -23.48
C LYS A 354 6.55 -14.25 -23.38
N HIS A 355 7.07 -15.15 -22.56
CA HIS A 355 8.50 -15.47 -22.45
C HIS A 355 8.68 -16.98 -22.32
N GLU A 356 9.67 -17.53 -23.00
CA GLU A 356 10.02 -18.95 -22.94
C GLU A 356 11.53 -19.11 -23.06
N GLY A 357 12.13 -19.90 -22.17
CA GLY A 357 13.57 -20.08 -22.16
C GLY A 357 14.05 -21.10 -21.14
N PRO A 358 15.35 -21.43 -21.17
CA PRO A 358 15.93 -22.42 -20.26
C PRO A 358 15.95 -21.90 -18.81
N ALA A 359 15.63 -22.77 -17.86
CA ALA A 359 15.64 -22.43 -16.43
C ALA A 359 17.06 -22.31 -15.88
N ARG A 360 17.32 -21.24 -15.13
CA ARG A 360 18.52 -21.04 -14.29
C ARG A 360 18.08 -21.04 -12.83
N VAL A 361 18.34 -22.14 -12.13
CA VAL A 361 17.77 -22.40 -10.80
C VAL A 361 18.79 -22.09 -9.72
N PHE A 362 18.36 -21.34 -8.71
CA PHE A 362 19.17 -20.87 -7.59
C PHE A 362 18.46 -21.17 -6.27
N ASP A 363 19.23 -21.65 -5.30
CA ASP A 363 18.76 -21.90 -3.94
C ASP A 363 19.13 -20.68 -3.10
N GLY A 364 18.21 -19.71 -3.09
CA GLY A 364 18.37 -18.43 -2.40
C GLY A 364 18.94 -17.30 -3.26
N GLU A 365 18.56 -16.07 -2.88
CA GLU A 365 18.82 -14.81 -3.59
C GLU A 365 20.32 -14.56 -3.84
N ARG A 366 21.17 -14.77 -2.82
CA ARG A 366 22.59 -14.47 -2.91
C ARG A 366 23.28 -15.18 -4.09
N SER A 367 22.96 -16.44 -4.31
CA SER A 367 23.55 -17.22 -5.40
C SER A 367 23.08 -16.74 -6.78
N ALA A 368 21.83 -16.28 -6.88
CA ALA A 368 21.30 -15.66 -8.08
C ALA A 368 21.96 -14.29 -8.34
N PHE A 369 22.12 -13.47 -7.30
CA PHE A 369 22.80 -12.17 -7.39
C PHE A 369 24.26 -12.31 -7.85
N GLU A 370 25.00 -13.26 -7.28
CA GLU A 370 26.39 -13.57 -7.70
C GLU A 370 26.45 -14.02 -9.18
N ALA A 371 25.46 -14.81 -9.63
CA ALA A 371 25.39 -15.24 -11.03
C ALA A 371 25.04 -14.10 -12.01
N VAL A 372 24.12 -13.21 -11.62
CA VAL A 372 23.75 -12.02 -12.43
C VAL A 372 24.92 -11.05 -12.52
N THR A 373 25.52 -10.68 -11.40
CA THR A 373 26.66 -9.74 -11.35
C THR A 373 27.93 -10.31 -11.98
N GLY A 374 28.10 -11.64 -11.95
CA GLY A 374 29.17 -12.35 -12.64
C GLY A 374 28.94 -12.55 -14.15
N GLY A 375 27.81 -12.11 -14.71
CA GLY A 375 27.51 -12.24 -16.14
C GLY A 375 27.23 -13.69 -16.59
N LEU A 376 26.78 -14.55 -15.68
CA LEU A 376 26.47 -15.97 -15.97
C LEU A 376 25.07 -16.17 -16.56
N ILE A 377 24.17 -15.19 -16.39
CA ILE A 377 22.81 -15.19 -16.94
C ILE A 377 22.82 -14.59 -18.33
N LYS A 378 22.10 -15.23 -19.26
CA LYS A 378 21.98 -14.79 -20.66
C LYS A 378 20.58 -14.27 -20.94
N ASP A 379 20.48 -13.39 -21.94
CA ASP A 379 19.19 -13.01 -22.51
C ASP A 379 18.40 -14.26 -22.94
N GLY A 380 17.11 -14.28 -22.63
CA GLY A 380 16.25 -15.45 -22.82
C GLY A 380 16.20 -16.44 -21.65
N ASP A 381 17.15 -16.44 -20.71
CA ASP A 381 17.09 -17.35 -19.55
C ASP A 381 15.85 -17.05 -18.66
N VAL A 382 15.30 -18.09 -18.01
CA VAL A 382 14.27 -17.97 -16.97
C VAL A 382 14.93 -18.19 -15.61
N VAL A 383 15.17 -17.10 -14.88
CA VAL A 383 15.81 -17.17 -13.55
C VAL A 383 14.78 -17.61 -12.51
N VAL A 384 15.09 -18.71 -11.81
CA VAL A 384 14.25 -19.28 -10.76
C VAL A 384 15.01 -19.21 -9.44
N ILE A 385 14.55 -18.36 -8.53
CA ILE A 385 15.08 -18.27 -7.16
C ILE A 385 14.09 -18.99 -6.25
N ARG A 386 14.52 -20.09 -5.62
CA ARG A 386 13.66 -20.91 -4.75
C ARG A 386 14.20 -20.94 -3.33
N TYR A 387 13.36 -21.46 -2.43
CA TYR A 387 13.56 -21.43 -0.97
C TYR A 387 13.52 -20.02 -0.37
N GLU A 388 12.84 -19.08 -1.02
CA GLU A 388 12.64 -17.71 -0.51
C GLU A 388 11.22 -17.43 0.00
N GLY A 389 10.36 -18.46 0.04
CA GLY A 389 8.99 -18.33 0.56
C GLY A 389 8.91 -18.18 2.09
N PRO A 390 7.70 -18.13 2.67
CA PRO A 390 7.49 -17.84 4.10
C PRO A 390 8.31 -18.72 5.07
N LYS A 391 8.45 -20.01 4.75
CA LYS A 391 9.23 -20.97 5.56
C LYS A 391 10.67 -21.13 5.08
N GLY A 392 10.91 -21.01 3.77
CA GLY A 392 12.21 -21.30 3.16
C GLY A 392 13.23 -20.21 3.42
N GLY A 393 12.83 -18.95 3.29
CA GLY A 393 13.73 -17.79 3.37
C GLY A 393 14.44 -17.71 4.73
N PRO A 394 13.74 -17.75 5.87
CA PRO A 394 12.29 -17.55 6.13
C PRO A 394 11.82 -16.10 5.91
N GLY A 395 10.54 -15.83 6.11
CA GLY A 395 9.99 -14.47 6.16
C GLY A 395 9.47 -13.92 4.83
N MET A 396 9.62 -14.68 3.72
CA MET A 396 9.17 -14.26 2.39
C MET A 396 9.71 -12.87 2.01
N GLN A 397 11.03 -12.78 1.91
CA GLN A 397 11.71 -11.51 1.64
C GLN A 397 11.36 -10.96 0.26
N GLU A 398 11.39 -9.62 0.16
CA GLU A 398 11.13 -8.85 -1.07
C GLU A 398 12.41 -8.64 -1.89
#